data_AF-A0A3D5DRJ5-F1
#
_entry.id   AF-A0A3D5DRJ5-F1
#
_cell.length_a   1.000
_cell.length_b   1.000
_cell.length_c   1.000
_cell.angle_alpha   90.00
_cell.angle_beta   90.00
_cell.angle_gamma   90.00
#
_symmetry.space_group_name_H-M   'P 1'
#
loop_
_entity.id
_entity.type
_entity.pdbx_description
1 polymer ?
#
loop_
_entity_poly.entity_id
_entity_poly.type
_entity_poly.pdbx_seq_one_letter_code
_entity_poly.pdbx_strand_id
1 'polypeptide(L)'
;MTSAVRASEDPWDQMVHLVRVGVADGDRPALTWRTWVEFWRAALRDDELREEAHEVYHRWRGLVQEVVRAGITSGRFRSGLNPDIASHQIVALIDGIGIPLALGDPGLPAGQGTATKMVTDAVARLLGMRPRGEPGAD
;
A
#
# COMPACT_ATOMS: atom_id res chain seq x y z
N MET A 1 13.73 -1.11 7.58
CA MET A 1 12.37 -1.41 7.06
C MET A 1 12.03 -2.90 6.97
N THR A 2 12.99 -3.83 6.91
CA THR A 2 12.71 -5.27 6.69
C THR A 2 12.40 -6.11 7.95
N SER A 3 12.75 -5.64 9.15
CA SER A 3 12.61 -6.45 10.39
C SER A 3 11.18 -6.54 10.92
N ALA A 4 10.40 -5.45 10.87
CA ALA A 4 9.06 -5.40 11.45
C ALA A 4 8.00 -6.20 10.66
N VAL A 5 8.14 -6.29 9.33
CA VAL A 5 7.23 -7.08 8.47
C VAL A 5 7.34 -8.57 8.78
N ARG A 6 8.52 -9.07 9.18
CA ARG A 6 8.71 -10.48 9.56
C ARG A 6 8.22 -10.84 10.97
N ALA A 7 7.84 -9.86 11.79
CA ALA A 7 7.47 -10.09 13.18
C ALA A 7 6.01 -10.53 13.40
N SER A 8 5.11 -10.26 12.45
CA SER A 8 3.75 -10.82 12.50
C SER A 8 3.66 -12.10 11.67
N GLU A 9 3.03 -13.13 12.24
CA GLU A 9 2.76 -14.38 11.53
C GLU A 9 1.53 -14.29 10.60
N ASP A 10 0.63 -13.30 10.77
CA ASP A 10 -0.54 -13.11 9.87
C ASP A 10 -0.19 -12.21 8.67
N PRO A 11 -0.25 -12.71 7.42
CA PRO A 11 -0.06 -11.90 6.22
C PRO A 11 -0.97 -10.66 6.16
N TRP A 12 -2.15 -10.69 6.78
CA TRP A 12 -3.01 -9.51 6.84
C TRP A 12 -2.42 -8.39 7.71
N ASP A 13 -1.87 -8.73 8.86
CA ASP A 13 -1.24 -7.72 9.74
C ASP A 13 0.01 -7.13 9.09
N GLN A 14 0.77 -7.97 8.36
CA GLN A 14 1.87 -7.51 7.51
C GLN A 14 1.40 -6.53 6.44
N MET A 15 0.30 -6.84 5.74
CA MET A 15 -0.28 -5.97 4.72
C MET A 15 -0.77 -4.64 5.31
N VAL A 16 -1.46 -4.66 6.44
CA VAL A 16 -1.91 -3.44 7.14
C VAL A 16 -0.72 -2.57 7.54
N HIS A 17 0.38 -3.18 7.98
CA HIS A 17 1.61 -2.46 8.28
C HIS A 17 2.21 -1.82 7.02
N LEU A 18 2.29 -2.56 5.92
CA LEU A 18 2.77 -2.01 4.63
C LEU A 18 1.91 -0.84 4.16
N VAL A 19 0.58 -0.94 4.25
CA VAL A 19 -0.33 0.17 3.90
C VAL A 19 -0.09 1.39 4.79
N ARG A 20 0.04 1.22 6.11
CA ARG A 20 0.34 2.33 7.04
C ARG A 20 1.63 3.06 6.69
N VAL A 21 2.70 2.31 6.43
CA VAL A 21 4.00 2.85 6.02
C VAL A 21 3.89 3.55 4.66
N GLY A 22 3.23 2.91 3.68
CA GLY A 22 3.04 3.45 2.34
C GLY A 22 2.24 4.74 2.31
N VAL A 23 1.21 4.87 3.15
CA VAL A 23 0.40 6.10 3.28
C VAL A 23 1.12 7.20 4.09
N ALA A 24 2.26 6.88 4.71
CA ALA A 24 3.00 7.75 5.64
C ALA A 24 2.16 8.18 6.87
N ASP A 25 1.39 7.24 7.43
CA ASP A 25 0.57 7.50 8.61
C ASP A 25 1.44 7.84 9.83
N GLY A 26 1.20 8.99 10.45
CA GLY A 26 1.99 9.50 11.58
C GLY A 26 3.18 10.41 11.21
N ASP A 27 3.72 10.32 9.99
CA ASP A 27 4.93 11.03 9.56
C ASP A 27 4.61 12.21 8.62
N ARG A 28 3.93 13.25 9.13
CA ARG A 28 3.53 14.46 8.37
C ARG A 28 3.20 14.12 6.90
N PRO A 29 2.15 13.31 6.64
CA PRO A 29 1.95 12.63 5.36
C PRO A 29 2.02 13.56 4.15
N ALA A 30 1.47 14.77 4.27
CA ALA A 30 1.53 15.79 3.22
C ALA A 30 2.98 16.16 2.82
N LEU A 31 3.89 16.29 3.78
CA LEU A 31 5.29 16.61 3.50
C LEU A 31 5.99 15.43 2.80
N THR A 32 5.79 14.22 3.30
CA THR A 32 6.34 13.00 2.71
C THR A 32 5.91 12.83 1.26
N TRP A 33 4.62 13.00 0.98
CA TRP A 33 4.10 12.88 -0.38
C TRP A 33 4.53 14.03 -1.30
N ARG A 34 4.70 15.26 -0.80
CA ARG A 34 5.30 16.34 -1.60
C ARG A 34 6.72 16.02 -2.05
N THR A 35 7.52 15.40 -1.17
CA THR A 35 8.87 14.95 -1.53
C THR A 35 8.83 13.92 -2.66
N TRP A 36 7.93 12.94 -2.59
CA TRP A 36 7.73 11.96 -3.67
C TRP A 36 7.31 12.63 -4.98
N VAL A 37 6.39 13.59 -4.94
CA VAL A 37 5.95 14.35 -6.12
C VAL A 37 7.12 15.09 -6.77
N GLU A 38 7.96 15.77 -5.99
CA GLU A 38 9.14 16.45 -6.54
C GLU A 38 10.18 15.46 -7.09
N PHE A 39 10.39 14.33 -6.42
CA PHE A 39 11.27 13.27 -6.90
C PHE A 39 10.80 12.72 -8.26
N TRP A 40 9.52 12.35 -8.39
CA TRP A 40 8.97 11.87 -9.66
C TRP A 40 9.02 12.94 -10.75
N ARG A 41 8.74 14.20 -10.40
CA ARG A 41 8.85 15.33 -11.33
C ARG A 41 10.27 15.45 -11.91
N ALA A 42 11.30 15.24 -11.08
CA ALA A 42 12.70 15.24 -11.49
C ALA A 42 13.05 14.01 -12.34
N ALA A 43 12.68 12.81 -11.89
CA ALA A 43 12.92 11.53 -12.58
C ALA A 43 12.30 11.47 -14.00
N LEU A 44 11.23 12.21 -14.26
CA LEU A 44 10.66 12.34 -15.62
C LEU A 44 11.60 13.02 -16.62
N ARG A 45 12.67 13.69 -16.17
CA ARG A 45 13.59 14.50 -16.99
C ARG A 45 15.05 14.07 -16.87
N ASP A 46 15.34 13.13 -15.98
CA ASP A 46 16.69 12.70 -15.64
C ASP A 46 16.72 11.16 -15.64
N ASP A 47 17.63 10.58 -16.43
CA ASP A 47 17.68 9.13 -16.65
C ASP A 47 18.19 8.38 -15.41
N GLU A 48 19.17 8.95 -14.69
CA GLU A 48 19.72 8.37 -13.46
C GLU A 48 18.64 8.33 -12.37
N LEU A 49 17.93 9.44 -12.17
CA LEU A 49 16.81 9.48 -11.22
C LEU A 49 15.65 8.57 -11.63
N ARG A 50 15.46 8.30 -12.92
CA ARG A 50 14.45 7.35 -13.40
C ARG A 50 14.81 5.91 -13.08
N GLU A 51 16.09 5.55 -13.23
CA GLU A 51 16.58 4.24 -12.81
C GLU A 51 16.42 4.05 -11.30
N GLU A 52 16.77 5.06 -10.50
CA GLU A 52 16.52 5.05 -9.05
C GLU A 52 15.03 4.88 -8.72
N ALA A 53 14.15 5.58 -9.43
CA ALA A 53 12.70 5.42 -9.26
C ALA A 53 12.26 3.98 -9.57
N HIS A 54 12.77 3.38 -10.65
CA HIS A 54 12.47 1.99 -10.99
C HIS A 54 12.92 1.02 -9.91
N GLU A 55 14.10 1.21 -9.34
CA GLU A 55 14.62 0.36 -8.26
C GLU A 55 13.79 0.47 -6.98
N VAL A 56 13.44 1.69 -6.58
CA VAL A 56 12.55 1.95 -5.44
C VAL A 56 11.23 1.20 -5.63
N TYR A 57 10.62 1.36 -6.80
CA TYR A 57 9.37 0.71 -7.13
C TYR A 57 9.49 -0.82 -7.20
N HIS A 58 10.61 -1.36 -7.70
CA HIS A 58 10.88 -2.80 -7.73
C HIS A 58 10.95 -3.36 -6.31
N ARG A 59 11.74 -2.74 -5.43
CA ARG A 59 11.85 -3.15 -4.02
C ARG A 59 10.51 -3.05 -3.30
N TRP A 60 9.80 -1.94 -3.50
CA TRP A 60 8.51 -1.70 -2.84
C TRP A 60 7.45 -2.73 -3.27
N ARG A 61 7.28 -2.93 -4.58
CA ARG A 61 6.33 -3.94 -5.11
C ARG A 61 6.72 -5.35 -4.68
N GLY A 62 8.01 -5.66 -4.60
CA GLY A 62 8.50 -6.95 -4.12
C GLY A 62 7.99 -7.28 -2.72
N LEU A 63 8.11 -6.34 -1.78
CA LEU A 63 7.60 -6.51 -0.41
C LEU A 63 6.08 -6.77 -0.38
N VAL A 64 5.32 -6.00 -1.15
CA VAL A 64 3.86 -6.19 -1.26
C VAL A 64 3.53 -7.57 -1.84
N GLN A 65 4.24 -7.96 -2.91
CA GLN A 65 4.03 -9.24 -3.59
C GLN A 65 4.35 -10.44 -2.69
N GLU A 66 5.40 -10.35 -1.87
CA GLU A 66 5.76 -11.39 -0.89
C GLU A 66 4.60 -11.64 0.09
N VAL A 67 4.03 -10.56 0.65
CA VAL A 67 2.90 -10.67 1.59
C VAL A 67 1.65 -11.21 0.90
N VAL A 68 1.34 -10.74 -0.32
CA VAL A 68 0.22 -11.25 -1.12
C VAL A 68 0.38 -12.75 -1.39
N ARG A 69 1.55 -13.18 -1.82
CA ARG A 69 1.86 -14.60 -2.09
C ARG A 69 1.73 -15.42 -0.81
N ALA A 70 2.27 -14.96 0.31
CA ALA A 70 2.16 -15.65 1.59
C ALA A 70 0.70 -15.82 2.02
N GLY A 71 -0.13 -14.76 1.89
CA GLY A 71 -1.54 -14.82 2.24
C GLY A 71 -2.38 -15.69 1.31
N ILE A 72 -2.06 -15.77 0.02
CA ILE A 72 -2.73 -16.71 -0.91
C ILE A 72 -2.33 -18.15 -0.57
N THR A 73 -1.04 -18.43 -0.39
CA THR A 73 -0.54 -19.77 -0.07
C THR A 73 -1.11 -20.32 1.24
N SER A 74 -1.30 -19.46 2.26
CA SER A 74 -1.90 -19.86 3.53
C SER A 74 -3.44 -19.93 3.50
N GLY A 75 -4.08 -19.56 2.39
CA GLY A 75 -5.54 -19.43 2.29
C GLY A 75 -6.13 -18.24 3.04
N ARG A 76 -5.29 -17.38 3.61
CA ARG A 76 -5.69 -16.16 4.31
C ARG A 76 -6.36 -15.15 3.38
N PHE A 77 -5.84 -15.03 2.16
CA PHE A 77 -6.37 -14.21 1.07
C PHE A 77 -7.06 -15.11 0.06
N ARG A 78 -8.25 -14.71 -0.41
CA ARG A 78 -9.09 -15.50 -1.34
C ARG A 78 -9.21 -14.86 -2.72
N SER A 79 -8.38 -13.87 -3.02
CA SER A 79 -8.37 -13.25 -4.34
C SER A 79 -7.96 -14.26 -5.41
N GLY A 80 -8.68 -14.29 -6.52
CA GLY A 80 -8.30 -15.05 -7.71
C GLY A 80 -7.24 -14.33 -8.56
N LEU A 81 -6.76 -13.16 -8.13
CA LEU A 81 -5.78 -12.38 -8.88
C LEU A 81 -4.38 -13.00 -8.79
N ASN A 82 -3.62 -12.85 -9.88
CA ASN A 82 -2.19 -13.13 -9.88
C ASN A 82 -1.50 -12.22 -8.83
N PRO A 83 -0.61 -12.75 -7.96
CA PRO A 83 0.09 -11.96 -6.94
C PRO A 83 0.82 -10.73 -7.50
N ASP A 84 1.37 -10.81 -8.71
CA ASP A 84 2.04 -9.70 -9.38
C ASP A 84 1.06 -8.59 -9.80
N ILE A 85 -0.10 -8.96 -10.31
CA ILE A 85 -1.15 -8.00 -10.68
C ILE A 85 -1.71 -7.33 -9.41
N ALA A 86 -1.98 -8.13 -8.37
CA ALA A 86 -2.48 -7.62 -7.10
C ALA A 86 -1.50 -6.64 -6.45
N SER A 87 -0.19 -6.92 -6.45
CA SER A 87 0.81 -6.01 -5.87
C SER A 87 0.89 -4.68 -6.63
N HIS A 88 0.81 -4.67 -7.97
CA HIS A 88 0.74 -3.43 -8.75
C HIS A 88 -0.51 -2.60 -8.39
N GLN A 89 -1.68 -3.25 -8.26
CA GLN A 89 -2.92 -2.57 -7.89
C GLN A 89 -2.87 -2.00 -6.47
N ILE A 90 -2.29 -2.73 -5.52
CA ILE A 90 -2.12 -2.25 -4.14
C ILE A 90 -1.20 -1.02 -4.09
N VAL A 91 -0.06 -1.06 -4.79
CA VAL A 91 0.85 0.10 -4.86
C VAL A 91 0.17 1.29 -5.52
N ALA A 92 -0.61 1.08 -6.58
CA ALA A 92 -1.37 2.15 -7.22
C ALA A 92 -2.42 2.80 -6.29
N LEU A 93 -3.08 2.01 -5.43
CA LEU A 93 -4.01 2.56 -4.42
C LEU A 93 -3.29 3.44 -3.39
N ILE A 94 -2.07 3.05 -3.00
CA ILE A 94 -1.24 3.82 -2.05
C ILE A 94 -0.76 5.12 -2.70
N ASP A 95 -0.19 5.05 -3.90
CA ASP A 95 0.26 6.24 -4.63
C ASP A 95 -0.90 7.20 -4.94
N GLY A 96 -2.05 6.63 -5.29
CA GLY A 96 -3.27 7.38 -5.60
C GLY A 96 -3.79 8.20 -4.41
N ILE A 97 -3.69 7.70 -3.17
CA ILE A 97 -4.06 8.49 -1.98
C ILE A 97 -3.01 9.55 -1.64
N GLY A 98 -1.76 9.34 -2.06
CA GLY A 98 -0.64 10.24 -1.80
C GLY A 98 -0.80 11.62 -2.42
N ILE A 99 -1.36 11.72 -3.63
CA ILE A 99 -1.54 13.00 -4.31
C ILE A 99 -2.53 13.93 -3.57
N PRO A 100 -3.76 13.52 -3.23
CA PRO A 100 -4.66 14.35 -2.42
C PRO A 100 -4.08 14.71 -1.04
N LEU A 101 -3.31 13.80 -0.41
CA LEU A 101 -2.59 14.10 0.83
C LEU A 101 -1.53 15.19 0.65
N ALA A 102 -0.75 15.16 -0.43
CA ALA A 102 0.24 16.18 -0.75
C ALA A 102 -0.39 17.57 -0.96
N LEU A 103 -1.55 17.59 -1.64
CA LEU A 103 -2.33 18.78 -1.94
C LEU A 103 -3.08 19.33 -0.72
N GLY A 104 -3.25 18.53 0.33
CA GLY A 104 -4.09 18.90 1.48
C GLY A 104 -5.57 19.02 1.08
N ASP A 105 -6.03 18.11 0.22
CA ASP A 105 -7.38 18.14 -0.36
C ASP A 105 -8.46 18.13 0.74
N PRO A 106 -9.32 19.18 0.83
CA PRO A 106 -10.40 19.23 1.82
C PRO A 106 -11.52 18.21 1.55
N GLY A 107 -11.56 17.61 0.35
CA GLY A 107 -12.47 16.51 0.01
C GLY A 107 -12.04 15.16 0.58
N LEU A 108 -10.79 15.03 1.07
CA LEU A 108 -10.39 13.84 1.80
C LEU A 108 -11.09 13.79 3.17
N PRO A 109 -11.63 12.63 3.56
CA PRO A 109 -12.20 12.47 4.89
C PRO A 109 -11.19 12.84 5.99
N ALA A 110 -11.61 13.73 6.89
CA ALA A 110 -10.77 14.21 7.98
C ALA A 110 -10.50 13.13 9.03
N GLY A 111 -9.44 13.34 9.82
CA GLY A 111 -9.08 12.48 10.94
C GLY A 111 -7.80 11.68 10.70
N GLN A 112 -7.06 11.48 11.79
CA GLN A 112 -5.84 10.69 11.77
C GLN A 112 -6.16 9.23 11.40
N GLY A 113 -5.38 8.64 10.49
CA GLY A 113 -5.56 7.27 10.03
C GLY A 113 -6.72 7.04 9.05
N THR A 114 -7.51 8.06 8.68
CA THR A 114 -8.66 7.86 7.78
C THR A 114 -8.21 7.45 6.37
N ALA A 115 -7.18 8.09 5.80
CA ALA A 115 -6.60 7.70 4.51
C ALA A 115 -6.06 6.26 4.54
N THR A 116 -5.32 5.89 5.60
CA THR A 116 -4.86 4.53 5.84
C THR A 116 -6.02 3.54 5.83
N LYS A 117 -7.12 3.86 6.54
CA LYS A 117 -8.31 3.01 6.60
C LYS A 117 -8.95 2.85 5.23
N MET A 118 -9.09 3.93 4.46
CA MET A 118 -9.64 3.87 3.09
C MET A 118 -8.85 2.92 2.19
N VAL A 119 -7.51 3.06 2.19
CA VAL A 119 -6.65 2.18 1.40
C VAL A 119 -6.72 0.75 1.93
N THR A 120 -6.68 0.55 3.25
CA THR A 120 -6.76 -0.79 3.87
C THR A 120 -8.07 -1.49 3.52
N ASP A 121 -9.21 -0.79 3.55
CA ASP A 121 -10.53 -1.33 3.19
C ASP A 121 -10.61 -1.69 1.70
N ALA A 122 -9.95 -0.93 0.82
CA ALA A 122 -9.86 -1.23 -0.60
C ALA A 122 -8.98 -2.47 -0.85
N VAL A 123 -7.81 -2.53 -0.21
CA VAL A 123 -6.89 -3.68 -0.26
C VAL A 123 -7.55 -4.94 0.29
N ALA A 124 -8.33 -4.85 1.37
CA ALA A 124 -9.09 -5.98 1.91
C ALA A 124 -10.03 -6.58 0.84
N ARG A 125 -10.82 -5.74 0.17
CA ARG A 125 -11.74 -6.18 -0.89
C ARG A 125 -10.97 -6.81 -2.05
N LEU A 126 -9.87 -6.18 -2.47
CA LEU A 126 -9.02 -6.68 -3.55
C LEU A 126 -8.44 -8.08 -3.25
N LEU A 127 -8.10 -8.32 -1.98
CA LEU A 127 -7.53 -9.58 -1.50
C LEU A 127 -8.60 -10.63 -1.12
N GLY A 128 -9.89 -10.35 -1.33
CA GLY A 128 -10.98 -11.27 -0.98
C GLY A 128 -11.16 -11.47 0.53
N MET A 129 -10.71 -10.50 1.32
CA MET A 129 -10.88 -10.47 2.77
C MET A 129 -12.33 -10.12 3.08
N ARG A 130 -13.02 -10.98 3.84
CA ARG A 130 -14.34 -10.63 4.38
C ARG A 130 -14.15 -9.69 5.57
N PRO A 131 -15.06 -8.73 5.81
CA PRO A 131 -15.10 -8.00 7.07
C PRO A 131 -15.16 -9.00 8.23
N ARG A 132 -14.41 -8.76 9.32
CA ARG A 132 -14.61 -9.52 10.57
C ARG A 132 -16.03 -9.19 11.06
N GLY A 133 -16.99 -10.08 10.83
CA GLY A 133 -18.36 -9.91 11.34
C GLY A 133 -19.51 -10.46 10.51
N GLU A 134 -19.30 -11.16 9.39
CA GLU A 134 -20.41 -11.90 8.75
C GLU A 134 -20.37 -13.37 9.18
N PRO A 135 -21.36 -13.84 9.97
CA PRO A 135 -21.59 -15.27 10.16
C PRO A 135 -21.79 -15.91 8.78
N GLY A 136 -21.23 -17.10 8.60
CA GLY A 136 -21.31 -17.83 7.34
C GLY A 136 -22.73 -17.92 6.81
N ALA A 137 -22.92 -17.55 5.55
CA ALA A 137 -23.98 -18.13 4.74
C ALA A 137 -23.41 -19.47 4.23
N ASP A 138 -23.94 -20.53 4.83
CA ASP A 138 -23.93 -21.97 4.51
C ASP A 138 -22.58 -22.67 4.23
#